data_AF-A0A7S4J3C3-F1
#
_entry.id   AF-A0A7S4J3C3-F1
#
_cell.length_a   1.000
_cell.length_b   1.000
_cell.length_c   1.000
_cell.angle_alpha   90.00
_cell.angle_beta   90.00
_cell.angle_gamma   90.00
#
_symmetry.space_group_name_H-M   'P 1'
#
loop_
_entity.id
_entity.type
_entity.pdbx_description
1 polymer ?
#
loop_
_entity_poly.entity_id
_entity_poly.type
_entity_poly.pdbx_seq_one_letter_code
_entity_poly.pdbx_strand_id
1 'polypeptide(L)'
;MRQTAILLAAAGTAAAFVSNTPVSHRSAQRSRSSLHMGGASGVATTLEGKRVKVERIKGLLDTSEMIFTVPAGSMSVSDTQDLRKSLPEGTVMSVVKNKLMARALEGTDYESASEMLSGPNMWFFIEEDIGATIKAYNKFTKDYDKKESHPILGGAMEGVNYDAAGVDAIGKLPSKTELIAKIAGGIKAVPTKLARVV
;
A
#
# COMPACT_ATOMS: atom_id res chain seq x y z
N MET A 1 25.53 25.51 -58.50
CA MET A 1 25.65 26.92 -58.94
C MET A 1 24.42 27.28 -59.78
N ARG A 2 23.77 28.42 -59.48
CA ARG A 2 22.71 29.14 -60.24
C ARG A 2 21.30 28.51 -60.20
N GLN A 3 20.45 28.84 -59.23
CA GLN A 3 19.54 30.01 -59.13
C GLN A 3 18.66 30.26 -60.36
N THR A 4 17.36 29.99 -60.20
CA THR A 4 16.25 30.53 -60.99
C THR A 4 15.13 30.92 -60.02
N ALA A 5 14.74 32.19 -60.06
CA ALA A 5 13.63 32.77 -59.32
C ALA A 5 12.49 33.07 -60.31
N ILE A 6 11.25 32.71 -59.97
CA ILE A 6 10.04 33.24 -60.61
C ILE A 6 9.00 33.51 -59.52
N LEU A 7 8.60 34.77 -59.46
CA LEU A 7 7.49 35.37 -58.71
C LEU A 7 6.13 34.90 -59.27
N LEU A 8 5.13 34.70 -58.42
CA LEU A 8 3.74 35.03 -58.77
C LEU A 8 2.93 35.42 -57.52
N ALA A 9 2.23 36.54 -57.64
CA ALA A 9 1.47 37.23 -56.61
C ALA A 9 0.03 36.70 -56.47
N ALA A 10 -0.55 36.83 -55.27
CA ALA A 10 -1.99 36.97 -55.09
C ALA A 10 -2.30 37.79 -53.82
N ALA A 11 -3.06 38.87 -54.01
CA ALA A 11 -3.74 39.71 -53.01
C ALA A 11 -4.65 38.86 -52.10
N GLY A 12 -5.02 39.21 -50.86
CA GLY A 12 -5.16 40.50 -50.18
C GLY A 12 -6.63 40.65 -49.73
N THR A 13 -6.93 40.57 -48.42
CA THR A 13 -8.06 41.14 -47.63
C THR A 13 -8.16 40.40 -46.28
N ALA A 14 -7.75 40.94 -45.14
CA ALA A 14 -8.36 42.01 -44.32
C ALA A 14 -9.75 41.65 -43.78
N ALA A 15 -9.80 41.02 -42.60
CA ALA A 15 -10.98 40.98 -41.74
C ALA A 15 -10.58 41.39 -40.31
N ALA A 16 -11.35 42.33 -39.79
CA ALA A 16 -11.11 43.20 -38.65
C ALA A 16 -10.94 42.47 -37.30
N PHE A 17 -9.90 42.84 -36.56
CA PHE A 17 -9.81 42.65 -35.12
C PHE A 17 -10.42 43.89 -34.45
N VAL A 18 -11.72 43.82 -34.15
CA VAL A 18 -12.43 44.87 -33.40
C VAL A 18 -12.04 44.81 -31.92
N SER A 19 -11.90 46.02 -31.40
CA SER A 19 -11.32 46.44 -30.14
C SER A 19 -12.23 46.29 -28.92
N ASN A 20 -11.57 46.42 -27.76
CA ASN A 20 -12.04 47.09 -26.54
C ASN A 20 -12.56 46.19 -25.40
N THR A 21 -11.70 45.96 -24.40
CA THR A 21 -12.12 46.00 -23.00
C THR A 21 -11.10 46.81 -22.17
N PRO A 22 -11.56 47.63 -21.21
CA PRO A 22 -10.78 48.70 -20.61
C PRO A 22 -9.82 48.23 -19.50
N VAL A 23 -8.64 48.84 -19.49
CA VAL A 23 -7.68 48.81 -18.37
C VAL A 23 -8.30 49.52 -17.17
N SER A 24 -8.48 48.81 -16.05
CA SER A 24 -8.76 49.43 -14.75
C SER A 24 -7.50 49.44 -13.88
N HIS A 25 -7.15 50.62 -13.38
CA HIS A 25 -6.18 50.83 -12.30
C HIS A 25 -6.86 51.63 -11.21
N ARG A 26 -7.01 51.03 -10.03
CA ARG A 26 -7.16 51.65 -8.69
C ARG A 26 -7.37 50.50 -7.70
N SER A 27 -6.82 50.44 -6.51
CA SER A 27 -5.82 51.21 -5.78
C SER A 27 -5.50 50.37 -4.54
N ALA A 28 -4.33 50.58 -3.95
CA ALA A 28 -3.81 49.84 -2.81
C ALA A 28 -4.82 49.61 -1.66
N GLN A 29 -5.00 48.34 -1.28
CA GLN A 29 -5.30 47.95 0.09
C GLN A 29 -4.22 46.96 0.53
N ARG A 30 -3.11 47.50 1.07
CA ARG A 30 -2.09 46.73 1.78
C ARG A 30 -2.65 46.28 3.14
N SER A 31 -2.13 45.15 3.63
CA SER A 31 -2.30 44.53 4.97
C SER A 31 -3.46 43.52 5.01
N ARG A 32 -3.23 42.20 5.13
CA ARG A 32 -2.26 41.50 5.98
C ARG A 32 -1.62 40.34 5.22
N SER A 33 -0.30 40.35 5.09
CA SER A 33 0.50 39.20 4.68
C SER A 33 0.62 38.22 5.86
N SER A 34 -0.40 37.37 6.07
CA SER A 34 -0.15 36.08 6.71
C SER A 34 0.19 35.11 5.59
N LEU A 35 1.46 34.71 5.52
CA LEU A 35 1.99 33.66 4.66
C LEU A 35 1.02 32.47 4.61
N HIS A 36 0.22 32.39 3.54
CA HIS A 36 -0.37 31.13 3.14
C HIS A 36 0.72 30.33 2.45
N MET A 37 1.61 29.74 3.25
CA MET A 37 2.59 28.77 2.77
C MET A 37 1.84 27.64 2.08
N GLY A 38 2.17 27.41 0.81
CA GLY A 38 1.47 26.52 -0.11
C GLY A 38 1.23 25.14 0.48
N GLY A 39 -0.04 24.86 0.80
CA GLY A 39 -0.51 23.49 0.93
C GLY A 39 -0.85 22.96 -0.45
N ALA A 40 -0.23 21.87 -0.87
CA ALA A 40 -0.66 21.13 -2.07
C ALA A 40 -2.12 20.70 -1.90
N SER A 41 -3.04 21.45 -2.49
CA SER A 41 -4.48 21.20 -2.52
C SER A 41 -4.80 20.13 -3.56
N GLY A 42 -4.17 18.96 -3.45
CA GLY A 42 -4.54 17.76 -4.20
C GLY A 42 -5.65 17.00 -3.48
N VAL A 43 -6.44 16.20 -4.23
CA VAL A 43 -7.47 15.30 -3.68
C VAL A 43 -6.91 14.44 -2.54
N ALA A 44 -5.63 14.05 -2.59
CA ALA A 44 -4.97 13.29 -1.53
C ALA A 44 -4.88 13.99 -0.16
N THR A 45 -4.99 15.32 -0.11
CA THR A 45 -4.86 16.15 1.09
C THR A 45 -6.22 16.65 1.61
N THR A 46 -7.24 16.71 0.75
CA THR A 46 -8.60 17.13 1.12
C THR A 46 -9.22 16.15 2.12
N LEU A 47 -10.25 16.60 2.85
CA LEU A 47 -10.99 15.75 3.78
C LEU A 47 -11.66 14.59 3.04
N GLU A 48 -12.26 14.87 1.90
CA GLU A 48 -12.91 13.88 1.03
C GLU A 48 -11.94 12.79 0.58
N GLY A 49 -10.74 13.12 0.08
CA GLY A 49 -9.80 12.09 -0.35
C GLY A 49 -9.18 11.29 0.79
N LYS A 50 -9.12 11.84 2.01
CA LYS A 50 -8.73 11.06 3.21
C LYS A 50 -9.83 10.08 3.62
N ARG A 51 -11.12 10.47 3.49
CA ARG A 51 -12.25 9.56 3.74
C ARG A 51 -12.23 8.37 2.79
N VAL A 52 -12.08 8.61 1.50
CA VAL A 52 -11.97 7.54 0.48
C VAL A 52 -10.80 6.58 0.79
N LYS A 53 -9.67 7.10 1.27
CA LYS A 53 -8.54 6.24 1.70
C LYS A 53 -8.90 5.38 2.91
N VAL A 54 -9.55 5.97 3.93
CA VAL A 54 -9.99 5.23 5.11
C VAL A 54 -11.00 4.15 4.73
N GLU A 55 -11.97 4.45 3.87
CA GLU A 55 -12.95 3.49 3.35
C GLU A 55 -12.27 2.33 2.61
N ARG A 56 -11.28 2.64 1.74
CA ARG A 56 -10.49 1.61 1.07
C ARG A 56 -9.76 0.71 2.08
N ILE A 57 -9.18 1.28 3.12
CA ILE A 57 -8.48 0.50 4.16
C ILE A 57 -9.47 -0.35 4.94
N LYS A 58 -10.65 0.18 5.28
CA LYS A 58 -11.71 -0.60 5.93
C LYS A 58 -12.13 -1.79 5.08
N GLY A 59 -12.33 -1.60 3.78
CA GLY A 59 -12.62 -2.72 2.87
C GLY A 59 -11.50 -3.78 2.83
N LEU A 60 -10.23 -3.38 2.96
CA LEU A 60 -9.11 -4.34 3.08
C LEU A 60 -9.09 -5.05 4.44
N LEU A 61 -9.45 -4.36 5.52
CA LEU A 61 -9.54 -4.95 6.86
C LEU A 61 -10.67 -5.98 6.93
N ASP A 62 -11.81 -5.71 6.28
CA ASP A 62 -12.98 -6.59 6.26
C ASP A 62 -12.72 -7.89 5.48
N THR A 63 -11.88 -7.86 4.44
CA THR A 63 -11.50 -9.06 3.67
C THR A 63 -10.34 -9.84 4.27
N SER A 64 -9.56 -9.21 5.16
CA SER A 64 -8.37 -9.82 5.73
C SER A 64 -8.68 -10.70 6.94
N GLU A 65 -8.09 -11.88 6.99
CA GLU A 65 -8.05 -12.75 8.17
C GLU A 65 -6.94 -12.34 9.15
N MET A 66 -5.83 -11.79 8.63
CA MET A 66 -4.71 -11.33 9.45
C MET A 66 -4.07 -10.07 8.88
N ILE A 67 -3.62 -9.19 9.78
CA ILE A 67 -2.78 -8.05 9.45
C ILE A 67 -1.45 -8.12 10.18
N PHE A 68 -0.38 -7.65 9.55
CA PHE A 68 0.90 -7.43 10.25
C PHE A 68 1.60 -6.16 9.80
N THR A 69 2.46 -5.66 10.68
CA THR A 69 3.15 -4.38 10.49
C THR A 69 4.65 -4.57 10.42
N VAL A 70 5.26 -3.87 9.47
CA VAL A 70 6.71 -3.78 9.28
C VAL A 70 7.08 -2.30 9.17
N PRO A 71 8.25 -1.87 9.66
CA PRO A 71 8.69 -0.51 9.44
C PRO A 71 8.97 -0.27 7.96
N ALA A 72 8.39 0.79 7.39
CA ALA A 72 8.51 1.14 5.98
C ALA A 72 9.84 1.86 5.61
N GLY A 73 10.78 1.99 6.55
CA GLY A 73 11.97 2.83 6.39
C GLY A 73 13.10 2.12 5.66
N SER A 74 13.85 2.83 4.81
CA SER A 74 15.09 2.37 4.15
C SER A 74 15.00 1.26 3.09
N MET A 75 13.81 0.96 2.52
CA MET A 75 13.71 0.10 1.33
C MET A 75 13.98 0.86 0.02
N SER A 76 14.68 0.22 -0.92
CA SER A 76 14.73 0.71 -2.29
C SER A 76 13.46 0.34 -3.07
N VAL A 77 13.23 1.03 -4.19
CA VAL A 77 12.05 0.78 -5.05
C VAL A 77 12.12 -0.61 -5.69
N SER A 78 13.30 -1.06 -6.10
CA SER A 78 13.52 -2.41 -6.64
C SER A 78 13.17 -3.48 -5.61
N ASP A 79 13.60 -3.29 -4.37
CA ASP A 79 13.30 -4.22 -3.28
C ASP A 79 11.81 -4.33 -3.02
N THR A 80 11.11 -3.19 -3.02
CA THR A 80 9.65 -3.17 -2.81
C THR A 80 8.93 -3.83 -3.98
N GLN A 81 9.46 -3.70 -5.20
CA GLN A 81 8.91 -4.37 -6.37
C GLN A 81 9.14 -5.89 -6.32
N ASP A 82 10.31 -6.34 -5.88
CA ASP A 82 10.62 -7.76 -5.73
C ASP A 82 9.83 -8.39 -4.59
N LEU A 83 9.63 -7.66 -3.47
CA LEU A 83 8.73 -8.07 -2.41
C LEU A 83 7.29 -8.22 -2.93
N ARG A 84 6.80 -7.30 -3.77
CA ARG A 84 5.45 -7.43 -4.36
C ARG A 84 5.30 -8.67 -5.23
N LYS A 85 6.36 -9.11 -5.89
CA LYS A 85 6.35 -10.32 -6.73
C LYS A 85 6.48 -11.62 -5.91
N SER A 86 7.12 -11.56 -4.74
CA SER A 86 7.36 -12.73 -3.90
C SER A 86 6.18 -13.09 -3.00
N LEU A 87 5.27 -12.14 -2.77
CA LEU A 87 4.05 -12.37 -2.02
C LEU A 87 3.06 -13.26 -2.79
N PRO A 88 2.33 -14.15 -2.10
CA PRO A 88 1.28 -14.96 -2.71
C PRO A 88 0.08 -14.10 -3.10
N GLU A 89 -0.74 -14.63 -4.03
CA GLU A 89 -2.04 -14.04 -4.37
C GLU A 89 -2.92 -13.95 -3.11
N GLY A 90 -3.67 -12.85 -2.97
CA GLY A 90 -4.47 -12.57 -1.76
C GLY A 90 -3.72 -11.86 -0.62
N THR A 91 -2.45 -11.46 -0.83
CA THR A 91 -1.77 -10.52 0.08
C THR A 91 -1.67 -9.13 -0.54
N VAL A 92 -2.21 -8.13 0.14
CA VAL A 92 -2.10 -6.72 -0.26
C VAL A 92 -1.14 -6.01 0.69
N MET A 93 -0.03 -5.50 0.15
CA MET A 93 0.84 -4.59 0.91
C MET A 93 0.45 -3.13 0.64
N SER A 94 0.41 -2.30 1.68
CA SER A 94 0.22 -0.86 1.53
C SER A 94 0.91 -0.07 2.62
N VAL A 95 1.52 1.05 2.25
CA VAL A 95 2.06 2.02 3.20
C VAL A 95 0.96 3.00 3.56
N VAL A 96 0.56 3.01 4.83
CA VAL A 96 -0.56 3.82 5.30
C VAL A 96 -0.11 4.73 6.45
N LYS A 97 -0.56 5.99 6.41
CA LYS A 97 -0.30 6.95 7.48
C LYS A 97 -0.98 6.50 8.78
N ASN A 98 -0.26 6.57 9.89
CA ASN A 98 -0.71 6.05 11.19
C ASN A 98 -2.05 6.63 11.64
N LYS A 99 -2.27 7.94 11.48
CA LYS A 99 -3.56 8.58 11.79
C LYS A 99 -4.72 8.08 10.90
N LEU A 100 -4.46 7.66 9.67
CA LEU A 100 -5.51 7.09 8.81
C LEU A 100 -5.80 5.65 9.19
N MET A 101 -4.78 4.87 9.54
CA MET A 101 -4.98 3.52 10.10
C MET A 101 -5.74 3.55 11.41
N ALA A 102 -5.41 4.45 12.34
CA ALA A 102 -6.14 4.59 13.60
C ALA A 102 -7.65 4.77 13.37
N ARG A 103 -8.03 5.63 12.41
CA ARG A 103 -9.43 5.85 12.02
C ARG A 103 -10.07 4.67 11.28
N ALA A 104 -9.27 3.85 10.61
CA ALA A 104 -9.77 2.66 9.94
C ALA A 104 -10.02 1.52 10.94
N LEU A 105 -9.17 1.40 11.96
CA LEU A 105 -9.26 0.39 13.02
C LEU A 105 -10.38 0.66 14.03
N GLU A 106 -10.75 1.93 14.25
CA GLU A 106 -11.91 2.34 15.06
C GLU A 106 -13.19 1.61 14.59
N GLY A 107 -13.71 0.73 15.45
CA GLY A 107 -14.94 -0.04 15.21
C GLY A 107 -14.77 -1.34 14.42
N THR A 108 -13.53 -1.82 14.26
CA THR A 108 -13.21 -3.15 13.71
C THR A 108 -12.65 -4.05 14.79
N ASP A 109 -12.66 -5.36 14.56
CA ASP A 109 -12.11 -6.35 15.50
C ASP A 109 -10.60 -6.16 15.74
N TYR A 110 -9.91 -5.42 14.88
CA TYR A 110 -8.47 -5.13 14.95
C TYR A 110 -8.11 -3.89 15.78
N GLU A 111 -8.99 -3.37 16.64
CA GLU A 111 -8.73 -2.15 17.43
C GLU A 111 -7.45 -2.24 18.29
N SER A 112 -7.13 -3.45 18.76
CA SER A 112 -5.88 -3.75 19.48
C SER A 112 -4.63 -3.37 18.67
N ALA A 113 -4.68 -3.45 17.33
CA ALA A 113 -3.55 -3.12 16.46
C ALA A 113 -3.14 -1.64 16.49
N SER A 114 -3.96 -0.77 17.12
CA SER A 114 -3.66 0.65 17.29
C SER A 114 -2.37 0.91 18.10
N GLU A 115 -1.98 -0.01 18.99
CA GLU A 115 -0.74 0.07 19.78
C GLU A 115 0.53 0.00 18.90
N MET A 116 0.43 -0.65 17.74
CA MET A 116 1.55 -0.84 16.81
C MET A 116 1.75 0.37 15.86
N LEU A 117 0.96 1.44 16.01
CA LEU A 117 0.97 2.62 15.13
C LEU A 117 2.11 3.62 15.37
N SER A 118 3.24 3.19 15.93
CA SER A 118 4.41 4.04 16.16
C SER A 118 5.43 3.92 15.03
N GLY A 119 5.96 5.05 14.55
CA GLY A 119 6.97 5.09 13.49
C GLY A 119 6.42 4.96 12.07
N PRO A 120 7.30 4.79 11.06
CA PRO A 120 6.90 4.62 9.67
C PRO A 120 6.38 3.19 9.45
N ASN A 121 5.08 3.00 9.20
CA ASN A 121 4.50 1.66 9.11
C ASN A 121 4.07 1.27 7.69
N MET A 122 4.45 0.06 7.30
CA MET A 122 3.93 -0.68 6.15
C MET A 122 3.03 -1.79 6.68
N TRP A 123 1.83 -1.88 6.12
CA TRP A 123 0.82 -2.85 6.51
C TRP A 123 0.67 -3.90 5.43
N PHE A 124 0.49 -5.13 5.87
CA PHE A 124 0.16 -6.27 5.03
C PHE A 124 -1.20 -6.78 5.46
N PHE A 125 -2.09 -6.89 4.48
CA PHE A 125 -3.45 -7.37 4.59
C PHE A 125 -3.48 -8.76 3.93
N ILE A 126 -3.81 -9.80 4.70
CA ILE A 126 -3.79 -11.19 4.24
C ILE A 126 -5.21 -11.75 4.27
N GLU A 127 -5.70 -12.20 3.11
CA GLU A 127 -7.04 -12.79 2.99
C GLU A 127 -7.06 -14.28 3.35
N GLU A 128 -6.20 -15.12 2.76
CA GLU A 128 -6.32 -16.58 2.97
C GLU A 128 -5.03 -17.29 3.46
N ASP A 129 -3.84 -16.86 3.02
CA ASP A 129 -2.63 -17.68 3.09
C ASP A 129 -1.56 -17.11 4.05
N ILE A 130 -1.93 -17.00 5.33
CA ILE A 130 -1.13 -16.39 6.40
C ILE A 130 0.29 -16.98 6.49
N GLY A 131 0.40 -18.31 6.59
CA GLY A 131 1.69 -18.99 6.75
C GLY A 131 2.60 -18.83 5.53
N ALA A 132 2.02 -18.81 4.32
CA ALA A 132 2.79 -18.62 3.10
C ALA A 132 3.35 -17.20 2.99
N THR A 133 2.54 -16.19 3.35
CA THR A 133 2.94 -14.78 3.32
C THR A 133 4.08 -14.48 4.30
N ILE A 134 3.98 -14.96 5.54
CA ILE A 134 5.04 -14.73 6.53
C ILE A 134 6.32 -15.47 6.14
N LYS A 135 6.23 -16.68 5.56
CA LYS A 135 7.40 -17.39 5.03
C LYS A 135 8.04 -16.65 3.86
N ALA A 136 7.24 -16.15 2.92
CA ALA A 136 7.72 -15.38 1.79
C ALA A 136 8.43 -14.10 2.27
N TYR A 137 7.85 -13.41 3.24
CA TYR A 137 8.46 -12.26 3.89
C TYR A 137 9.78 -12.63 4.59
N ASN A 138 9.78 -13.66 5.43
CA ASN A 138 10.97 -14.12 6.13
C ASN A 138 12.08 -14.63 5.20
N LYS A 139 11.71 -15.20 4.04
CA LYS A 139 12.65 -15.57 2.98
C LYS A 139 13.25 -14.32 2.34
N PHE A 140 12.42 -13.36 1.94
CA PHE A 140 12.88 -12.09 1.39
C PHE A 140 13.84 -11.36 2.35
N THR A 141 13.49 -11.28 3.63
CA THR A 141 14.33 -10.59 4.61
C THR A 141 15.68 -11.29 4.84
N LYS A 142 15.76 -12.62 4.65
CA LYS A 142 17.02 -13.38 4.65
C LYS A 142 17.82 -13.18 3.37
N ASP A 143 17.17 -13.26 2.21
CA ASP A 143 17.84 -13.19 0.89
C ASP A 143 18.53 -11.84 0.67
N TYR A 144 18.02 -10.77 1.30
CA TYR A 144 18.52 -9.41 1.16
C TYR A 144 19.22 -8.87 2.42
N ASP A 145 19.50 -9.71 3.43
CA ASP A 145 20.14 -9.33 4.71
C ASP A 145 19.47 -8.13 5.43
N LYS A 146 18.15 -7.99 5.30
CA LYS A 146 17.37 -6.84 5.81
C LYS A 146 16.70 -7.08 7.16
N LYS A 147 17.07 -8.16 7.85
CA LYS A 147 16.42 -8.56 9.12
C LYS A 147 16.50 -7.50 10.20
N GLU A 148 17.61 -6.77 10.26
CA GLU A 148 17.84 -5.77 11.30
C GLU A 148 17.18 -4.42 10.97
N SER A 149 17.04 -4.09 9.69
CA SER A 149 16.40 -2.84 9.26
C SER A 149 14.88 -2.95 9.16
N HIS A 150 14.34 -4.16 8.98
CA HIS A 150 12.91 -4.42 8.80
C HIS A 150 12.43 -5.54 9.74
N PRO A 151 12.50 -5.34 11.07
CA PRO A 151 11.90 -6.27 12.01
C PRO A 151 10.37 -6.24 11.87
N ILE A 152 9.74 -7.41 11.93
CA ILE A 152 8.28 -7.48 12.10
C ILE A 152 7.97 -6.88 13.48
N LEU A 153 7.14 -5.84 13.53
CA LEU A 153 6.77 -5.19 14.80
C LEU A 153 5.75 -6.02 15.57
N GLY A 154 4.81 -6.62 14.84
CA GLY A 154 3.74 -7.43 15.36
C GLY A 154 2.62 -7.59 14.33
N GLY A 155 1.61 -8.35 14.68
CA GLY A 155 0.43 -8.57 13.86
C GLY A 155 -0.81 -8.74 14.71
N ALA A 156 -1.97 -8.63 14.08
CA ALA A 156 -3.25 -8.87 14.71
C ALA A 156 -4.06 -9.87 13.87
N MET A 157 -4.68 -10.83 14.55
CA MET A 157 -5.52 -11.86 13.97
C MET A 157 -6.70 -12.06 14.91
N GLU A 158 -7.93 -12.02 14.40
CA GLU A 158 -9.16 -12.22 15.20
C GLU A 158 -9.23 -11.37 16.48
N GLY A 159 -8.72 -10.13 16.42
CA GLY A 159 -8.70 -9.19 17.56
C GLY A 159 -7.67 -9.49 18.66
N VAL A 160 -6.78 -10.46 18.43
CA VAL A 160 -5.63 -10.72 19.30
C VAL A 160 -4.38 -10.11 18.67
N ASN A 161 -3.65 -9.32 19.45
CA ASN A 161 -2.32 -8.84 19.06
C ASN A 161 -1.25 -9.89 19.35
N TYR A 162 -0.36 -10.07 18.39
CA TYR A 162 0.83 -10.90 18.46
C TYR A 162 2.08 -10.01 18.36
N ASP A 163 3.07 -10.32 19.19
CA ASP A 163 4.41 -9.73 19.09
C ASP A 163 5.20 -10.33 17.92
N ALA A 164 6.40 -9.81 17.67
CA ALA A 164 7.29 -10.30 16.62
C ALA A 164 7.53 -11.82 16.69
N ALA A 165 7.71 -12.36 17.91
CA ALA A 165 7.93 -13.79 18.13
C ALA A 165 6.67 -14.62 17.82
N GLY A 166 5.49 -14.11 18.16
CA GLY A 166 4.20 -14.70 17.82
C GLY A 166 3.98 -14.75 16.31
N VAL A 167 4.28 -13.66 15.58
CA VAL A 167 4.19 -13.65 14.12
C VAL A 167 5.17 -14.63 13.48
N ASP A 168 6.40 -14.74 14.00
CA ASP A 168 7.36 -15.74 13.54
C ASP A 168 6.92 -17.18 13.81
N ALA A 169 6.22 -17.43 14.92
CA ALA A 169 5.64 -18.73 15.21
C ALA A 169 4.52 -19.07 14.21
N ILE A 170 3.68 -18.10 13.86
CA ILE A 170 2.65 -18.25 12.83
C ILE A 170 3.29 -18.53 11.46
N GLY A 171 4.43 -17.91 11.16
CA GLY A 171 5.21 -18.20 9.95
C GLY A 171 5.79 -19.62 9.86
N LYS A 172 5.90 -20.35 10.98
CA LYS A 172 6.30 -21.77 10.95
C LYS A 172 5.16 -22.69 10.52
N LEU A 173 3.91 -22.20 10.53
CA LEU A 173 2.77 -22.99 10.10
C LEU A 173 2.87 -23.30 8.59
N PRO A 174 2.48 -24.51 8.15
CA PRO A 174 2.34 -24.82 6.71
C PRO A 174 1.33 -23.88 6.04
N SER A 175 1.44 -23.69 4.73
CA SER A 175 0.40 -22.97 3.96
C SER A 175 -0.93 -23.70 4.02
N LYS A 176 -2.05 -23.06 3.64
CA LYS A 176 -3.38 -23.68 3.67
C LYS A 176 -3.40 -25.00 2.90
N THR A 177 -2.86 -25.01 1.68
CA THR A 177 -2.75 -26.21 0.83
C THR A 177 -1.84 -27.28 1.44
N GLU A 178 -0.70 -26.89 2.01
CA GLU A 178 0.20 -27.83 2.69
C GLU A 178 -0.44 -28.42 3.96
N LEU A 179 -1.20 -27.63 4.70
CA LEU A 179 -1.89 -28.05 5.91
C LEU A 179 -2.98 -29.07 5.58
N ILE A 180 -3.79 -28.79 4.56
CA ILE A 180 -4.80 -29.71 4.03
C ILE A 180 -4.13 -31.02 3.57
N ALA A 181 -3.01 -30.93 2.85
CA ALA A 181 -2.27 -32.11 2.40
C ALA A 181 -1.73 -32.96 3.57
N LYS A 182 -1.23 -32.34 4.64
CA LYS A 182 -0.78 -33.04 5.85
C LYS A 182 -1.93 -33.75 6.56
N ILE A 183 -3.09 -33.10 6.68
CA ILE A 183 -4.28 -33.70 7.29
C ILE A 183 -4.78 -34.88 6.43
N ALA A 184 -4.93 -34.69 5.12
CA ALA A 184 -5.34 -35.74 4.20
C ALA A 184 -4.35 -36.92 4.18
N GLY A 185 -3.04 -36.63 4.20
CA GLY A 185 -1.98 -37.63 4.33
C GLY A 185 -2.06 -38.41 5.64
N GLY A 186 -2.35 -37.74 6.75
CA GLY A 186 -2.58 -38.36 8.05
C GLY A 186 -3.78 -39.31 8.04
N ILE A 187 -4.91 -38.90 7.45
CA ILE A 187 -6.11 -39.74 7.32
C ILE A 187 -5.82 -40.98 6.47
N LYS A 188 -5.13 -40.81 5.32
CA LYS A 188 -4.75 -41.93 4.45
C LYS A 188 -3.73 -42.87 5.10
N ALA A 189 -2.87 -42.35 5.99
CA ALA A 189 -1.84 -43.15 6.64
C ALA A 189 -2.41 -44.22 7.58
N VAL A 190 -3.57 -44.00 8.21
CA VAL A 190 -4.19 -44.98 9.13
C VAL A 190 -4.55 -46.30 8.43
N PRO A 191 -5.42 -46.33 7.39
CA PRO A 191 -5.74 -47.57 6.69
C PRO A 191 -4.52 -48.19 5.97
N THR A 192 -3.61 -47.35 5.45
CA THR A 192 -2.38 -47.84 4.80
C THR A 192 -1.46 -48.58 5.77
N LYS A 193 -1.35 -48.11 7.02
CA LYS A 193 -0.56 -48.78 8.06
C LYS A 193 -1.21 -50.10 8.49
N LEU A 194 -2.54 -50.13 8.62
CA LEU A 194 -3.26 -51.37 8.94
C LEU A 194 -3.10 -52.43 7.85
N ALA A 195 -3.27 -52.05 6.58
CA ALA A 195 -3.11 -52.96 5.45
C ALA A 195 -1.65 -53.40 5.18
N ARG A 196 -0.65 -52.74 5.77
CA ARG A 196 0.77 -53.15 5.68
C ARG A 196 1.17 -54.15 6.77
N VAL A 197 0.48 -54.12 7.90
CA VAL A 197 0.80 -54.96 9.07
C VAL A 197 0.10 -56.32 9.02
N VAL A 198 -1.06 -56.38 8.36
CA VAL A 198 -1.77 -57.62 8.01
C VAL A 198 -1.20 -58.16 6.70
#